data_AF-A0A7C2TX95-F1
#
_entry.id   AF-A0A7C2TX95-F1
#
_cell.length_a   1.000
_cell.length_b   1.000
_cell.length_c   1.000
_cell.angle_alpha   90.00
_cell.angle_beta   90.00
_cell.angle_gamma   90.00
#
_symmetry.space_group_name_H-M   'P 1'
#
loop_
_entity.id
_entity.type
_entity.pdbx_description
1 polymer ?
#
loop_
_entity_poly.entity_id
_entity_poly.type
_entity_poly.pdbx_seq_one_letter_code
_entity_poly.pdbx_strand_id
1 'polypeptide(L)'
;MKKLAGADRRSIGKSNEVVAEVLANPKLFGIVFEGMLNDDPVLRMRCADVVEKITIEHPEYLRPYKKKLLQQVAKIEQQEVRWHVAQLFSRLKLTPKERRAVVEIVRNYLNDKSRIVKTFSMQALADLAKQDAELRTPIIKQLEKLTRIGSPAMQSRGKKLLAKLKIL
;
A
#
# COMPACT_ATOMS: atom_id res chain seq x y z
N MET A 1 -10.13 18.75 0.81
CA MET A 1 -10.53 18.03 2.04
C MET A 1 -12.03 17.85 2.20
N LYS A 2 -12.89 18.89 2.11
CA LYS A 2 -14.36 18.74 2.23
C LYS A 2 -14.98 17.65 1.33
N LYS A 3 -14.47 17.50 0.10
CA LYS A 3 -14.87 16.46 -0.88
C LYS A 3 -14.61 15.01 -0.44
N LEU A 4 -13.68 14.83 0.49
CA LEU A 4 -13.34 13.51 1.06
C LEU A 4 -13.97 13.29 2.44
N ALA A 5 -14.62 14.30 3.03
CA ALA A 5 -15.28 14.19 4.32
C ALA A 5 -16.62 13.44 4.24
N GLY A 6 -17.19 13.09 5.38
CA GLY A 6 -18.50 12.43 5.51
C GLY A 6 -18.44 11.25 6.49
N ALA A 7 -19.60 10.67 6.80
CA ALA A 7 -19.70 9.62 7.83
C ALA A 7 -19.59 8.18 7.29
N ASP A 8 -19.90 7.95 6.00
CA ASP A 8 -19.95 6.59 5.44
C ASP A 8 -18.59 6.08 4.95
N ARG A 9 -18.05 5.08 5.64
CA ARG A 9 -16.80 4.38 5.31
C ARG A 9 -16.93 3.41 4.14
N ARG A 10 -18.15 3.09 3.69
CA ARG A 10 -18.39 2.21 2.53
C ARG A 10 -18.31 2.95 1.19
N SER A 11 -18.31 4.28 1.23
CA SER A 11 -18.14 5.13 0.04
C SER A 11 -16.72 5.69 -0.04
N ILE A 12 -16.19 5.77 -1.26
CA ILE A 12 -14.94 6.49 -1.56
C ILE A 12 -15.13 8.02 -1.55
N GLY A 13 -16.33 8.53 -1.27
CA GLY A 13 -16.64 9.95 -1.39
C GLY A 13 -16.42 10.44 -2.82
N LYS A 14 -15.84 11.64 -2.99
CA LYS A 14 -15.45 12.18 -4.29
C LYS A 14 -13.97 11.94 -4.62
N SER A 15 -13.39 10.80 -4.21
CA SER A 15 -11.97 10.47 -4.43
C SER A 15 -11.51 10.71 -5.87
N ASN A 16 -12.28 10.28 -6.88
CA ASN A 16 -11.88 10.42 -8.28
C ASN A 16 -11.84 11.88 -8.75
N GLU A 17 -12.74 12.74 -8.24
CA GLU A 17 -12.65 14.19 -8.51
C GLU A 17 -11.37 14.78 -7.90
N VAL A 18 -11.02 14.37 -6.67
CA VAL A 18 -9.80 14.85 -6.00
C VAL A 18 -8.55 14.34 -6.69
N VAL A 19 -8.55 13.12 -7.24
CA VAL A 19 -7.46 12.63 -8.11
C VAL A 19 -7.29 13.58 -9.29
N ALA A 20 -8.37 13.88 -10.04
CA ALA A 20 -8.31 14.77 -11.19
C ALA A 20 -7.80 16.19 -10.82
N GLU A 21 -8.24 16.73 -9.69
CA GLU A 21 -7.76 18.02 -9.18
C GLU A 21 -6.25 18.02 -8.87
N VAL A 22 -5.74 16.95 -8.25
CA VAL A 22 -4.31 16.85 -7.93
C VAL A 22 -3.48 16.64 -9.20
N LEU A 23 -3.98 15.89 -10.18
CA LEU A 23 -3.31 15.74 -11.47
C LEU A 23 -3.26 17.06 -12.25
N ALA A 24 -4.33 17.86 -12.18
CA ALA A 24 -4.35 19.21 -12.75
C ALA A 24 -3.47 20.22 -11.97
N ASN A 25 -3.29 20.01 -10.66
CA ASN A 25 -2.44 20.86 -9.81
C ASN A 25 -1.63 20.02 -8.80
N PRO A 26 -0.42 19.58 -9.17
CA PRO A 26 0.40 18.69 -8.35
C PRO A 26 0.77 19.23 -6.96
N LYS A 27 0.70 20.56 -6.75
CA LYS A 27 0.94 21.19 -5.44
C LYS A 27 -0.05 20.72 -4.38
N LEU A 28 -1.23 20.24 -4.79
CA LEU A 28 -2.26 19.72 -3.89
C LEU A 28 -1.92 18.33 -3.32
N PHE A 29 -0.96 17.61 -3.91
CA PHE A 29 -0.61 16.26 -3.46
C PHE A 29 -0.21 16.22 -1.99
N GLY A 30 0.57 17.21 -1.53
CA GLY A 30 0.99 17.29 -0.13
C GLY A 30 -0.18 17.38 0.84
N ILE A 31 -1.21 18.15 0.49
CA ILE A 31 -2.41 18.29 1.32
C ILE A 31 -3.13 16.93 1.46
N VAL A 32 -3.24 16.18 0.36
CA VAL A 32 -3.87 14.86 0.39
C VAL A 32 -3.01 13.86 1.15
N PHE A 33 -1.69 13.89 0.96
CA PHE A 33 -0.77 13.02 1.67
C PHE A 33 -0.85 13.23 3.18
N GLU A 34 -0.81 14.48 3.65
CA GLU A 34 -0.96 14.79 5.08
C GLU A 34 -2.33 14.38 5.62
N GLY A 35 -3.36 14.36 4.77
CA GLY A 35 -4.68 13.84 5.11
C GLY A 35 -4.68 12.37 5.56
N MET A 36 -3.69 11.56 5.16
CA MET A 36 -3.52 10.19 5.68
C MET A 36 -3.14 10.13 7.16
N LEU A 37 -2.77 11.25 7.79
CA LEU A 37 -2.48 11.37 9.21
C LEU A 37 -3.60 12.05 10.00
N ASN A 38 -4.71 12.41 9.34
CA ASN A 38 -5.81 13.12 9.97
C ASN A 38 -6.53 12.25 11.02
N ASP A 39 -7.08 12.87 12.07
CA ASP A 39 -7.82 12.15 13.13
C ASP A 39 -9.16 11.56 12.66
N ASP A 40 -9.79 12.16 11.66
CA ASP A 40 -11.00 11.61 11.04
C ASP A 40 -10.67 10.35 10.22
N PRO A 41 -11.14 9.16 10.66
CA PRO A 41 -10.81 7.90 9.99
C PRO A 41 -11.40 7.79 8.58
N VAL A 42 -12.51 8.47 8.25
CA VAL A 42 -13.09 8.48 6.90
C VAL A 42 -12.22 9.30 5.96
N LEU A 43 -11.83 10.49 6.40
CA LEU A 43 -10.93 11.36 5.66
C LEU A 43 -9.58 10.68 5.44
N ARG A 44 -9.04 10.07 6.49
CA ARG A 44 -7.77 9.34 6.48
C ARG A 44 -7.72 8.24 5.42
N MET A 45 -8.71 7.35 5.42
CA MET A 45 -8.75 6.25 4.44
C MET A 45 -8.93 6.73 3.00
N ARG A 46 -9.73 7.77 2.78
CA ARG A 46 -9.98 8.31 1.44
C ARG A 46 -8.76 9.07 0.91
N CYS A 47 -8.02 9.74 1.77
CA CYS A 47 -6.71 10.29 1.41
C CYS A 47 -5.74 9.17 1.01
N ALA A 48 -5.71 8.04 1.72
CA ALA A 48 -4.89 6.90 1.34
C ALA A 48 -5.28 6.31 -0.02
N ASP A 49 -6.59 6.19 -0.30
CA ASP A 49 -7.13 5.80 -1.62
C ASP A 49 -6.70 6.75 -2.73
N VAL A 50 -6.84 8.06 -2.54
CA VAL A 50 -6.44 9.08 -3.53
C VAL A 50 -4.93 9.05 -3.78
N VAL A 51 -4.10 8.98 -2.73
CA VAL A 51 -2.64 8.87 -2.88
C VAL A 51 -2.26 7.60 -3.62
N GLU A 52 -2.90 6.47 -3.32
CA GLU A 52 -2.68 5.22 -4.02
C GLU A 52 -3.04 5.33 -5.50
N LYS A 53 -4.18 5.91 -5.87
CA LYS A 53 -4.56 6.11 -7.27
C LYS A 53 -3.60 6.99 -8.04
N ILE A 54 -3.25 8.16 -7.49
CA ILE A 54 -2.34 9.11 -8.17
C ILE A 54 -0.98 8.46 -8.44
N THR A 55 -0.47 7.69 -7.48
CA THR A 55 0.89 7.15 -7.55
C THR A 55 1.02 5.92 -8.43
N ILE A 56 -0.09 5.39 -8.97
CA ILE A 56 -0.06 4.42 -10.07
C ILE A 56 0.60 5.04 -11.30
N GLU A 57 0.22 6.27 -11.65
CA GLU A 57 0.73 6.99 -12.83
C GLU A 57 1.92 7.90 -12.47
N HIS A 58 1.91 8.49 -11.28
CA HIS A 58 2.91 9.46 -10.81
C HIS A 58 3.62 9.01 -9.51
N PRO A 59 4.40 7.91 -9.52
CA PRO A 59 5.09 7.42 -8.33
C PRO A 59 6.12 8.41 -7.76
N GLU A 60 6.63 9.33 -8.58
CA GLU A 60 7.57 10.38 -8.18
C GLU A 60 6.99 11.35 -7.15
N TYR A 61 5.66 11.47 -7.04
CA TYR A 61 5.01 12.35 -6.05
C TYR A 61 5.26 11.86 -4.62
N LEU A 62 5.56 10.58 -4.41
CA LEU A 62 5.89 10.04 -3.09
C LEU A 62 7.30 10.41 -2.61
N ARG A 63 8.21 10.86 -3.49
CA ARG A 63 9.63 11.07 -3.14
C ARG A 63 9.84 11.99 -1.94
N PRO A 64 9.19 13.17 -1.83
CA PRO A 64 9.35 14.05 -0.68
C PRO A 64 8.81 13.45 0.62
N TYR A 65 7.89 12.50 0.53
CA TYR A 65 7.16 11.95 1.65
C TYR A 65 7.65 10.56 2.09
N LYS A 66 8.67 10.00 1.43
CA LYS A 66 9.19 8.65 1.72
C LYS A 66 9.43 8.41 3.22
N LYS A 67 10.15 9.33 3.88
CA LYS A 67 10.44 9.21 5.32
C LYS A 67 9.17 9.18 6.16
N LYS A 68 8.22 10.08 5.89
CA LYS A 68 6.93 10.18 6.60
C LYS A 68 6.06 8.94 6.36
N LEU A 69 6.02 8.44 5.12
CA LEU A 69 5.33 7.20 4.76
C LEU A 69 5.86 6.02 5.58
N LEU A 70 7.18 5.82 5.63
CA LEU A 70 7.79 4.70 6.34
C LEU A 70 7.69 4.81 7.87
N GLN A 71 7.78 6.02 8.42
CA GLN A 71 7.93 6.22 9.87
C GLN A 71 6.63 6.57 10.60
N GLN A 72 5.62 7.08 9.88
CA GLN A 72 4.36 7.56 10.46
C GLN A 72 3.18 6.83 9.83
N VAL A 73 2.94 7.01 8.52
CA VAL A 73 1.74 6.48 7.85
C VAL A 73 1.69 4.95 7.93
N ALA A 74 2.84 4.28 7.76
CA ALA A 74 2.95 2.84 7.88
C ALA A 74 2.55 2.25 9.25
N LYS A 75 2.53 3.06 10.31
CA LYS A 75 2.16 2.63 11.67
C LYS A 75 0.67 2.71 11.94
N ILE A 76 -0.11 3.31 11.04
CA ILE A 76 -1.56 3.44 11.20
C ILE A 76 -2.21 2.05 11.23
N GLU A 77 -3.05 1.81 12.23
CA GLU A 77 -3.69 0.50 12.43
C GLU A 77 -4.97 0.29 11.61
N GLN A 78 -5.55 1.39 11.11
CA GLN A 78 -6.77 1.35 10.31
C GLN A 78 -6.56 0.50 9.05
N GLN A 79 -7.35 -0.56 8.91
CA GLN A 79 -7.21 -1.55 7.84
C GLN A 79 -7.27 -0.93 6.43
N GLU A 80 -8.12 0.09 6.23
CA GLU A 80 -8.29 0.74 4.95
C GLU A 80 -7.00 1.44 4.52
N VAL A 81 -6.35 2.12 5.47
CA VAL A 81 -5.06 2.78 5.23
C VAL A 81 -3.99 1.74 4.92
N ARG A 82 -3.90 0.66 5.71
CA ARG A 82 -2.88 -0.39 5.52
C ARG A 82 -2.91 -1.01 4.14
N TRP A 83 -4.08 -1.32 3.58
CA TRP A 83 -4.14 -1.94 2.25
C TRP A 83 -3.73 -0.98 1.11
N HIS A 84 -4.00 0.33 1.25
CA HIS A 84 -3.53 1.31 0.28
C HIS A 84 -2.02 1.51 0.43
N VAL A 85 -1.54 1.69 1.66
CA VAL A 85 -0.13 1.90 2.00
C VAL A 85 0.75 0.72 1.56
N ALA A 86 0.30 -0.52 1.71
CA ALA A 86 1.03 -1.71 1.26
C ALA A 86 1.43 -1.60 -0.23
N GLN A 87 0.55 -1.03 -1.06
CA GLN A 87 0.79 -0.87 -2.50
C GLN A 87 1.76 0.28 -2.83
N LEU A 88 1.87 1.27 -1.94
CA LEU A 88 2.76 2.42 -2.14
C LEU A 88 4.24 2.03 -2.04
N PHE A 89 4.57 1.03 -1.22
CA PHE A 89 5.96 0.71 -0.91
C PHE A 89 6.79 0.29 -2.13
N SER A 90 6.21 -0.49 -3.04
CA SER A 90 6.91 -0.95 -4.25
C SER A 90 7.16 0.18 -5.27
N ARG A 91 6.52 1.34 -5.10
CA ARG A 91 6.65 2.53 -5.94
C ARG A 91 7.79 3.45 -5.49
N LEU A 92 8.37 3.18 -4.32
CA LEU A 92 9.46 3.95 -3.77
C LEU A 92 10.82 3.48 -4.29
N LYS A 93 11.74 4.42 -4.52
CA LYS A 93 13.16 4.12 -4.60
C LYS A 93 13.71 3.90 -3.18
N LEU A 94 13.88 2.63 -2.81
CA LEU A 94 14.34 2.20 -1.50
C LEU A 94 15.83 1.84 -1.54
N THR A 95 16.57 2.30 -0.54
CA THR A 95 17.89 1.73 -0.22
C THR A 95 17.75 0.30 0.32
N PRO A 96 18.80 -0.53 0.32
CA PRO A 96 18.72 -1.88 0.90
C PRO A 96 18.23 -1.91 2.35
N LYS A 97 18.65 -0.94 3.17
CA LYS A 97 18.20 -0.80 4.57
C LYS A 97 16.71 -0.47 4.66
N GLU A 98 16.24 0.50 3.87
CA GLU A 98 14.82 0.86 3.83
C GLU A 98 13.96 -0.30 3.31
N ARG A 99 14.45 -1.03 2.30
CA ARG A 99 13.75 -2.19 1.74
C ARG A 99 13.55 -3.28 2.78
N ARG A 100 14.57 -3.62 3.57
CA ARG A 100 14.43 -4.56 4.69
C ARG A 100 13.42 -4.07 5.73
N ALA A 101 13.46 -2.79 6.09
CA ALA A 101 12.47 -2.22 7.01
C ALA A 101 11.04 -2.30 6.46
N VAL A 102 10.84 -2.01 5.17
CA VAL A 102 9.55 -2.15 4.49
C VAL A 102 9.07 -3.60 4.50
N VAL A 103 9.94 -4.57 4.25
CA VAL A 103 9.58 -6.00 4.31
C VAL A 103 9.04 -6.34 5.70
N GLU A 104 9.66 -5.87 6.77
CA GLU A 104 9.17 -6.11 8.14
C GLU A 104 7.82 -5.44 8.41
N ILE A 105 7.61 -4.21 7.93
CA ILE A 105 6.30 -3.53 8.01
C ILE A 105 5.23 -4.36 7.30
N VAL A 106 5.48 -4.79 6.07
CA VAL A 106 4.52 -5.58 5.27
C VAL A 106 4.30 -6.96 5.88
N ARG A 107 5.33 -7.58 6.48
CA ARG A 107 5.18 -8.82 7.24
C ARG A 107 4.27 -8.64 8.45
N ASN A 108 4.38 -7.52 9.16
CA ASN A 108 3.46 -7.21 10.26
C ASN A 108 2.00 -7.08 9.76
N TYR A 109 1.78 -6.49 8.58
CA TYR A 109 0.44 -6.40 7.99
C TYR A 109 -0.18 -7.78 7.67
N LEU A 110 0.62 -8.84 7.51
CA LEU A 110 0.09 -10.20 7.36
C LEU A 110 -0.59 -10.73 8.63
N ASN A 111 -0.42 -10.08 9.78
CA ASN A 111 -1.11 -10.43 11.03
C ASN A 111 -2.48 -9.74 11.16
N ASP A 112 -2.84 -8.84 10.23
CA ASP A 112 -4.09 -8.09 10.27
C ASP A 112 -5.32 -9.00 10.18
N LYS A 113 -6.42 -8.63 10.85
CA LYS A 113 -7.69 -9.38 10.77
C LYS A 113 -8.30 -9.29 9.36
N SER A 114 -8.02 -8.22 8.63
CA SER A 114 -8.52 -7.99 7.28
C SER A 114 -7.84 -8.89 6.26
N ARG A 115 -8.66 -9.70 5.58
CA ARG A 115 -8.24 -10.51 4.42
C ARG A 115 -7.73 -9.65 3.27
N ILE A 116 -8.24 -8.42 3.14
CA ILE A 116 -7.82 -7.47 2.10
C ILE A 116 -6.40 -6.98 2.39
N VAL A 117 -6.13 -6.55 3.63
CA VAL A 117 -4.78 -6.14 4.06
C VAL A 117 -3.77 -7.27 3.83
N LYS A 118 -4.09 -8.50 4.24
CA LYS A 118 -3.26 -9.68 4.01
C LYS A 118 -2.97 -9.92 2.52
N THR A 119 -3.98 -9.81 1.67
CA THR A 119 -3.84 -10.04 0.22
C THR A 119 -2.98 -8.97 -0.46
N PHE A 120 -3.16 -7.69 -0.11
CA PHE A 120 -2.31 -6.62 -0.62
C PHE A 120 -0.89 -6.67 -0.04
N SER A 121 -0.71 -7.18 1.18
CA SER A 121 0.61 -7.41 1.76
C SER A 121 1.37 -8.52 1.02
N MET A 122 0.68 -9.60 0.60
CA MET A 122 1.27 -10.61 -0.29
C MET A 122 1.73 -9.99 -1.62
N GLN A 123 0.93 -9.10 -2.20
CA GLN A 123 1.31 -8.37 -3.41
C GLN A 123 2.57 -7.52 -3.18
N ALA A 124 2.59 -6.73 -2.12
CA ALA A 124 3.70 -5.85 -1.79
C ALA A 124 5.01 -6.63 -1.59
N LEU A 125 4.98 -7.77 -0.87
CA LEU A 125 6.14 -8.65 -0.74
C LEU A 125 6.62 -9.16 -2.10
N ALA A 126 5.69 -9.63 -2.95
CA ALA A 126 6.05 -10.09 -4.27
C ALA A 126 6.71 -9.00 -5.12
N ASP A 127 6.22 -7.76 -5.07
CA ASP A 127 6.82 -6.67 -5.83
C ASP A 127 8.20 -6.26 -5.29
N LEU A 128 8.41 -6.29 -3.97
CA LEU A 128 9.72 -6.08 -3.37
C LEU A 128 10.72 -7.19 -3.76
N ALA A 129 10.27 -8.44 -3.86
CA ALA A 129 11.08 -9.57 -4.32
C ALA A 129 11.54 -9.47 -5.79
N LYS A 130 10.79 -8.74 -6.63
CA LYS A 130 11.22 -8.48 -8.02
C LYS A 130 12.36 -7.50 -8.09
N GLN A 131 12.43 -6.58 -7.13
CA GLN A 131 13.42 -5.49 -7.08
C GLN A 131 14.71 -5.88 -6.35
N ASP A 132 14.74 -7.06 -5.71
CA ASP A 132 15.86 -7.52 -4.90
C ASP A 132 15.96 -9.05 -4.93
N ALA A 133 17.01 -9.56 -5.57
CA ALA A 133 17.24 -11.00 -5.72
C ALA A 133 17.42 -11.71 -4.37
N GLU A 134 18.01 -11.05 -3.36
CA GLU A 134 18.23 -11.66 -2.03
C GLU A 134 16.90 -11.93 -1.32
N LEU A 135 15.88 -11.10 -1.58
CA LEU A 135 14.56 -11.26 -0.97
C LEU A 135 13.70 -12.32 -1.68
N ARG A 136 14.06 -12.73 -2.90
CA ARG A 136 13.19 -13.54 -3.76
C ARG A 136 12.86 -14.90 -3.15
N THR A 137 13.87 -15.71 -2.85
CA THR A 137 13.69 -17.05 -2.27
C THR A 137 12.92 -17.04 -0.94
N PRO A 138 13.28 -16.21 0.07
CA PRO A 138 12.53 -16.21 1.32
C PRO A 138 11.08 -15.72 1.14
N ILE A 139 10.83 -14.76 0.25
CA ILE A 139 9.47 -14.28 -0.03
C ILE A 139 8.66 -15.35 -0.79
N ILE A 140 9.24 -16.07 -1.74
CA ILE A 140 8.56 -17.19 -2.42
C ILE A 140 8.09 -18.23 -1.39
N LYS A 141 8.97 -18.69 -0.49
CA LYS A 141 8.60 -19.65 0.57
C LYS A 141 7.46 -19.12 1.46
N GLN A 142 7.51 -17.84 1.80
CA GLN A 142 6.47 -17.20 2.59
C GLN A 142 5.13 -17.15 1.83
N LEU A 143 5.15 -16.77 0.56
CA LEU A 143 3.96 -16.74 -0.30
C LEU A 143 3.38 -18.14 -0.53
N GLU A 144 4.19 -19.19 -0.67
CA GLU A 144 3.72 -20.58 -0.75
C GLU A 144 2.94 -20.98 0.50
N LYS A 145 3.47 -20.71 1.68
CA LYS A 145 2.77 -20.96 2.95
C LYS A 145 1.44 -20.22 3.00
N LEU A 146 1.44 -18.91 2.73
CA LEU A 146 0.23 -18.06 2.75
C LEU A 146 -0.80 -18.49 1.70
N THR A 147 -0.35 -18.95 0.54
CA THR A 147 -1.20 -19.47 -0.54
C THR A 147 -1.90 -20.75 -0.14
N ARG A 148 -1.25 -21.60 0.68
CA ARG A 148 -1.83 -22.87 1.15
C ARG A 148 -2.85 -22.67 2.26
N ILE A 149 -2.57 -21.80 3.23
CA ILE A 149 -3.38 -21.66 4.46
C ILE A 149 -4.32 -20.45 4.45
N GLY A 150 -4.17 -19.54 3.48
CA GLY A 150 -4.91 -18.29 3.42
C GLY A 150 -6.36 -18.46 2.96
N SER A 151 -7.12 -17.37 3.07
CA SER A 151 -8.48 -17.28 2.50
C SER A 151 -8.50 -17.50 0.98
N PRO A 152 -9.64 -17.86 0.35
CA PRO A 152 -9.70 -18.10 -1.10
C PRO A 152 -9.11 -16.97 -1.97
N ALA A 153 -9.30 -15.71 -1.56
CA ALA A 153 -8.70 -14.56 -2.21
C ALA A 153 -7.15 -14.58 -2.14
N MET A 154 -6.59 -14.90 -0.97
CA MET A 154 -5.14 -15.05 -0.79
C MET A 154 -4.60 -16.23 -1.58
N GLN A 155 -5.31 -17.36 -1.64
CA GLN A 155 -4.88 -18.52 -2.42
C GLN A 155 -4.83 -18.17 -3.92
N SER A 156 -5.91 -17.57 -4.45
CA SER A 156 -5.99 -17.14 -5.85
C SER A 156 -4.89 -16.13 -6.19
N ARG A 157 -4.69 -15.10 -5.34
CA ARG A 157 -3.65 -14.10 -5.56
C ARG A 157 -2.25 -14.70 -5.45
N GLY A 158 -2.03 -15.53 -4.44
CA GLY A 158 -0.76 -16.20 -4.19
C GLY A 158 -0.30 -17.09 -5.34
N LYS A 159 -1.20 -17.90 -5.92
CA LYS A 159 -0.91 -18.68 -7.14
C LYS A 159 -0.42 -17.80 -8.29
N LYS A 160 -1.10 -16.68 -8.56
CA LYS A 160 -0.71 -15.71 -9.60
C LYS A 160 0.66 -15.07 -9.32
N LEU A 161 0.94 -14.74 -8.06
CA LEU A 161 2.21 -14.13 -7.66
C LEU A 161 3.37 -15.11 -7.79
N LEU A 162 3.21 -16.34 -7.30
CA LEU A 162 4.22 -17.39 -7.36
C LEU A 162 4.58 -17.75 -8.80
N ALA A 163 3.58 -17.87 -9.68
CA ALA A 163 3.81 -18.12 -11.11
C ALA A 163 4.71 -17.05 -11.74
N LYS A 164 4.54 -15.78 -11.37
CA LYS A 164 5.38 -14.68 -11.86
C LYS A 164 6.78 -14.67 -11.25
N LEU A 165 6.92 -15.01 -9.96
CA LEU A 165 8.21 -14.93 -9.27
C LEU A 165 9.15 -16.10 -9.59
N LYS A 166 8.60 -17.28 -9.90
CA LYS A 166 9.40 -18.49 -10.19
C LYS A 166 10.05 -18.50 -11.57
N ILE A 167 9.65 -17.57 -12.44
CA ILE A 167 10.18 -17.43 -13.80
C ILE A 167 11.14 -16.23 -13.95
N LEU A 168 11.39 -15.49 -12.86
CA LEU A 168 12.35 -14.39 -12.80
C LEU A 168 13.70 -14.92 -12.31
#